data_AF-A0A9P6YKM0-F1
#
_entry.id   AF-A0A9P6YKM0-F1
#
_cell.length_a   1.000
_cell.length_b   1.000
_cell.length_c   1.000
_cell.angle_alpha   90.00
_cell.angle_beta   90.00
_cell.angle_gamma   90.00
#
_symmetry.space_group_name_H-M   'P 1'
#
loop_
_entity.id
_entity.type
_entity.pdbx_description
1 polymer ?
#
loop_
_entity_poly.entity_id
_entity_poly.type
_entity_poly.pdbx_seq_one_letter_code
_entity_poly.pdbx_strand_id
1 'polypeptide(L)'
;MNNSEKQDSNDEFFSMEVDVYLKRVYIEQGYEAAMVATIDFLKMWESCNVGPKNLTYEVDGVILTREDYAIHVIDGIKLYVHGEAMRTENLETSWEEEDDMELLNNVEGLISEQYQQYTTTIREIEEHLILRDTLCDTLATNIRHWAHFRFAKPRSTKESVGIYSAIKQTMLKTILPGYSFHRALSNKIKQVDPWTRIVGDSSRGAGICNENGNEDAQRLAESSQKDKKKLKK
;
A
#
# COMPACT_ATOMS: atom_id res chain seq x y z
N MET A 1 52.43 -11.33 10.90
CA MET A 1 51.27 -11.93 11.60
C MET A 1 50.04 -11.49 10.83
N ASN A 2 49.65 -12.30 9.84
CA ASN A 2 48.44 -12.13 9.04
C ASN A 2 47.45 -13.17 9.53
N ASN A 3 46.37 -12.76 10.18
CA ASN A 3 45.18 -13.59 10.34
C ASN A 3 44.03 -12.86 9.64
N SER A 4 43.78 -13.28 8.40
CA SER A 4 42.53 -13.06 7.70
C SER A 4 41.64 -14.24 8.05
N GLU A 5 40.74 -14.05 9.02
CA GLU A 5 39.59 -14.93 9.17
C GLU A 5 38.51 -14.40 8.22
N LYS A 6 38.31 -15.15 7.13
CA LYS A 6 37.11 -15.04 6.30
C LYS A 6 35.94 -15.56 7.15
N GLN A 7 35.00 -14.68 7.47
CA GLN A 7 33.66 -15.12 7.85
C GLN A 7 32.98 -15.66 6.58
N ASP A 8 32.77 -16.97 6.54
CA ASP A 8 31.76 -17.59 5.67
C ASP A 8 30.39 -17.12 6.15
N SER A 9 29.84 -16.11 5.47
CA SER A 9 28.43 -15.76 5.56
C SER A 9 27.63 -16.75 4.74
N ASN A 10 27.36 -17.93 5.31
CA ASN A 10 26.24 -18.76 4.89
C ASN A 10 24.95 -18.14 5.46
N ASP A 11 24.57 -16.98 4.91
CA ASP A 11 23.19 -16.50 4.99
C ASP A 11 22.38 -17.29 3.94
N GLU A 12 22.13 -18.56 4.23
CA GLU A 12 21.00 -19.26 3.64
C GLU A 12 19.75 -18.52 4.13
N PHE A 13 19.22 -17.65 3.27
CA PHE A 13 17.91 -17.05 3.43
C PHE A 13 16.90 -18.16 3.69
N PHE A 14 16.53 -18.35 4.97
CA PHE A 14 15.51 -19.28 5.40
C PHE A 14 14.14 -18.75 4.96
N SER A 15 13.82 -18.94 3.68
CA SER A 15 12.46 -18.74 3.17
C SER A 15 11.72 -20.07 3.36
N MET A 16 11.17 -20.26 4.56
CA MET A 16 10.24 -21.35 4.78
C MET A 16 8.90 -20.90 4.20
N GLU A 17 8.54 -21.45 3.05
CA GLU A 17 7.18 -21.32 2.51
C GLU A 17 6.20 -21.84 3.57
N VAL A 18 5.42 -20.91 4.14
CA VAL A 18 4.56 -21.16 5.30
C VAL A 18 3.55 -22.26 4.99
N ASP A 19 3.05 -22.31 3.76
CA ASP A 19 2.11 -23.33 3.30
C ASP A 19 2.74 -24.73 3.31
N VAL A 20 4.01 -24.86 2.93
CA VAL A 20 4.75 -26.14 2.97
C VAL A 20 4.98 -26.59 4.40
N TYR A 21 5.31 -25.66 5.30
CA TYR A 21 5.47 -25.94 6.72
C TYR A 21 4.16 -26.40 7.37
N LEU A 22 3.07 -25.66 7.16
CA LEU A 22 1.76 -25.97 7.73
C LEU A 22 1.22 -27.30 7.20
N LYS A 23 1.40 -27.59 5.90
CA LYS A 23 1.09 -28.91 5.31
C LYS A 23 1.86 -30.04 6.01
N ARG A 24 3.16 -29.85 6.24
CA ARG A 24 3.99 -30.85 6.93
C ARG A 24 3.53 -31.10 8.38
N VAL A 25 3.31 -30.03 9.14
CA VAL A 25 2.81 -30.14 10.52
C VAL A 25 1.47 -30.86 10.57
N TYR A 26 0.58 -30.57 9.61
CA TYR A 26 -0.71 -31.25 9.49
C TYR A 26 -0.56 -32.76 9.26
N ILE A 27 0.31 -33.16 8.33
CA ILE A 27 0.54 -34.58 8.00
C ILE A 27 1.19 -35.34 9.17
N GLU A 28 2.19 -34.73 9.81
CA GLU A 28 3.01 -35.40 10.83
C GLU A 28 2.37 -35.38 12.23
N GLN A 29 1.68 -34.30 12.58
CA GLN A 29 1.24 -34.01 13.95
C GLN A 29 -0.29 -33.81 14.07
N GLY A 30 -0.99 -33.74 12.93
CA GLY A 30 -2.44 -33.67 12.88
C GLY A 30 -3.02 -32.26 12.96
N TYR A 31 -4.35 -32.20 12.82
CA TYR A 31 -5.15 -30.98 12.71
C TYR A 31 -4.88 -29.96 13.83
N GLU A 32 -4.90 -30.41 15.08
CA GLU A 32 -4.74 -29.53 16.26
C GLU A 32 -3.37 -28.85 16.30
N ALA A 33 -2.30 -29.59 15.97
CA ALA A 33 -0.95 -29.04 15.95
C ALA A 33 -0.77 -28.01 14.82
N ALA A 34 -1.33 -28.29 13.64
CA ALA A 34 -1.31 -27.36 12.51
C ALA A 34 -2.14 -26.10 12.80
N MET A 35 -3.27 -26.24 13.49
CA MET A 35 -4.12 -25.12 13.90
C MET A 35 -3.39 -24.18 14.86
N VAL A 36 -2.72 -24.74 15.88
CA VAL A 36 -1.90 -23.95 16.82
C VAL A 36 -0.76 -23.25 16.09
N ALA A 37 -0.05 -23.97 15.21
CA ALA A 37 1.04 -23.39 14.42
C ALA A 37 0.57 -22.25 13.51
N THR A 38 -0.61 -22.38 12.90
CA THR A 38 -1.24 -21.35 12.06
C THR A 38 -1.58 -20.11 12.88
N ILE A 39 -2.23 -20.29 14.04
CA ILE A 39 -2.57 -19.18 14.94
C ILE A 39 -1.32 -18.44 15.40
N ASP A 40 -0.25 -19.15 15.77
CA ASP A 40 0.98 -18.54 16.25
C ASP A 40 1.72 -17.81 15.13
N PHE A 41 1.69 -18.33 13.90
CA PHE A 41 2.18 -17.62 12.72
C PHE A 41 1.42 -16.32 12.47
N LEU A 42 0.08 -16.35 12.53
CA LEU A 42 -0.76 -15.16 12.33
C LEU A 42 -0.47 -14.08 13.39
N LYS A 43 -0.34 -14.48 14.66
CA LYS A 43 0.04 -13.55 15.75
C LYS A 43 1.43 -12.93 15.52
N MET A 44 2.40 -13.73 15.09
CA MET A 44 3.72 -13.24 14.73
C MET A 44 3.63 -12.22 13.59
N TRP A 45 2.90 -12.55 12.53
CA TRP A 45 2.73 -11.69 11.36
C TRP A 45 2.06 -10.35 11.69
N GLU A 46 1.01 -10.37 12.51
CA GLU A 46 0.35 -9.17 13.06
C GLU A 46 1.30 -8.31 13.89
N SER A 47 2.19 -8.93 14.68
CA SER A 47 3.15 -8.21 15.54
C SER A 47 4.29 -7.55 14.76
N CYS A 48 4.59 -8.00 13.54
CA CYS A 48 5.74 -7.55 12.77
C CYS A 48 5.55 -6.26 11.96
N ASN A 49 4.45 -5.51 12.14
CA ASN A 49 4.14 -4.29 11.37
C ASN A 49 4.03 -4.51 9.83
N VAL A 50 3.99 -5.78 9.41
CA VAL A 50 3.76 -6.26 8.04
C VAL A 50 2.31 -6.76 7.87
N GLY A 51 1.64 -7.14 8.98
CA GLY A 51 0.25 -7.55 8.99
C GLY A 51 -0.77 -6.41 8.84
N PRO A 52 -2.06 -6.74 8.65
CA PRO A 52 -3.11 -5.76 8.46
C PRO A 52 -3.32 -4.88 9.71
N LYS A 53 -3.55 -3.57 9.51
CA LYS A 53 -3.79 -2.61 10.61
C LYS A 53 -5.05 -2.94 11.44
N ASN A 54 -5.98 -3.67 10.83
CA ASN A 54 -7.15 -4.24 11.47
C ASN A 54 -6.93 -5.75 11.54
N LEU A 55 -7.12 -6.37 12.72
CA LEU A 55 -6.94 -7.81 12.98
C LEU A 55 -8.06 -8.66 12.35
N THR A 56 -8.32 -8.44 11.06
CA THR A 56 -9.40 -9.01 10.28
C THR A 56 -8.88 -9.45 8.93
N TYR A 57 -9.29 -10.63 8.49
CA TYR A 57 -8.79 -11.28 7.28
C TYR A 57 -9.92 -11.34 6.25
N GLU A 58 -9.64 -11.02 4.98
CA GLU A 58 -10.65 -11.10 3.91
C GLU A 58 -10.44 -12.38 3.09
N VAL A 59 -11.48 -13.20 3.00
CA VAL A 59 -11.52 -14.40 2.15
C VAL A 59 -12.83 -14.36 1.36
N ASP A 60 -12.75 -14.39 0.03
CA ASP A 60 -13.91 -14.37 -0.88
C ASP A 60 -14.94 -13.25 -0.60
N GLY A 61 -14.46 -12.07 -0.17
CA GLY A 61 -15.31 -10.92 0.19
C GLY A 61 -15.97 -11.01 1.56
N VAL A 62 -15.65 -12.02 2.37
CA VAL A 62 -16.09 -12.18 3.76
C VAL A 62 -14.96 -11.80 4.70
N ILE A 63 -15.27 -10.95 5.68
CA ILE A 63 -14.33 -10.57 6.74
C ILE A 63 -14.39 -11.61 7.85
N LEU A 64 -13.29 -12.31 8.06
CA LEU A 64 -13.10 -13.35 9.05
C LEU A 64 -12.27 -12.88 10.24
N THR A 65 -12.52 -13.48 11.40
CA THR A 65 -11.63 -13.36 12.56
C THR A 65 -10.35 -14.16 12.34
N ARG A 66 -9.33 -13.97 13.18
CA ARG A 66 -8.09 -14.74 13.10
C ARG A 66 -8.35 -16.24 13.22
N GLU A 67 -9.21 -16.60 14.16
CA GLU A 67 -9.56 -17.98 14.45
C GLU A 67 -10.32 -18.60 13.27
N ASP A 68 -11.29 -17.88 12.70
CA ASP A 68 -12.03 -18.35 11.52
C ASP A 68 -11.13 -18.48 10.28
N TYR A 69 -10.20 -17.54 10.10
CA TYR A 69 -9.22 -17.61 9.02
C TYR A 69 -8.26 -18.80 9.18
N ALA A 70 -7.80 -19.07 10.40
CA ALA A 70 -6.96 -20.23 10.68
C ALA A 70 -7.70 -21.55 10.40
N ILE A 71 -8.98 -21.65 10.75
CA ILE A 71 -9.83 -22.81 10.38
C ILE A 71 -9.87 -22.96 8.86
N HIS A 72 -10.15 -21.87 8.14
CA HIS A 72 -10.23 -21.88 6.68
C HIS A 72 -8.94 -22.40 6.02
N VAL A 73 -7.77 -21.97 6.53
CA VAL A 73 -6.46 -22.43 6.04
C VAL A 73 -6.27 -23.93 6.29
N ILE A 74 -6.54 -24.41 7.50
CA ILE A 74 -6.36 -25.83 7.83
C ILE A 74 -7.37 -26.72 7.09
N ASP A 75 -8.61 -26.27 6.91
CA ASP A 75 -9.60 -27.00 6.11
C ASP A 75 -9.18 -27.08 4.64
N GLY A 76 -8.58 -26.03 4.08
CA GLY A 76 -7.96 -26.06 2.76
C GLY A 76 -6.84 -27.11 2.66
N ILE A 77 -5.94 -27.16 3.66
CA ILE A 77 -4.88 -28.18 3.74
C ILE A 77 -5.46 -29.58 3.85
N LYS A 78 -6.49 -29.78 4.67
CA LYS A 78 -7.16 -31.07 4.85
C LYS A 78 -7.76 -31.56 3.54
N LEU A 79 -8.44 -30.69 2.80
CA LEU A 79 -9.01 -31.01 1.48
C LEU A 79 -7.93 -31.37 0.48
N TYR A 80 -6.83 -30.61 0.46
CA TYR A 80 -5.67 -30.89 -0.40
C TYR A 80 -5.08 -32.29 -0.12
N VAL A 81 -4.79 -32.60 1.15
CA VAL A 81 -4.21 -33.89 1.57
C VAL A 81 -5.17 -35.06 1.31
N HIS A 82 -6.47 -34.88 1.54
CA HIS A 82 -7.46 -35.92 1.20
C HIS A 82 -7.59 -36.13 -0.31
N GLY A 83 -7.50 -35.07 -1.10
CA GLY A 83 -7.48 -35.14 -2.56
C GLY A 83 -6.28 -35.93 -3.08
N GLU A 84 -5.09 -35.71 -2.52
CA GLU A 84 -3.88 -36.49 -2.85
C GLU A 84 -3.99 -37.96 -2.43
N ALA A 85 -4.54 -38.25 -1.25
CA ALA A 85 -4.71 -39.61 -0.75
C ALA A 85 -5.66 -40.45 -1.62
N MET A 86 -6.82 -39.89 -2.01
CA MET A 86 -7.75 -40.58 -2.93
C MET A 86 -7.14 -40.84 -4.32
N ARG A 87 -6.23 -39.97 -4.76
CA ARG A 87 -5.50 -40.12 -6.03
C ARG A 87 -4.49 -41.27 -6.00
N THR A 88 -3.99 -41.62 -4.81
CA THR A 88 -2.93 -42.62 -4.62
C THR A 88 -3.48 -44.05 -4.46
N GLU A 89 -4.76 -44.24 -4.09
CA GLU A 89 -5.37 -45.58 -3.95
C GLU A 89 -5.82 -46.21 -5.29
N ASN A 90 -5.82 -45.45 -6.40
CA ASN A 90 -6.23 -45.89 -7.75
C ASN A 90 -5.05 -46.30 -8.66
N LEU A 91 -4.01 -46.91 -8.11
CA LEU A 91 -2.75 -47.17 -8.82
C LEU A 91 -2.79 -48.44 -9.71
N GLU A 92 -3.54 -48.36 -10.82
CA GLU A 92 -3.13 -48.93 -12.11
C GLU A 92 -2.86 -47.74 -13.03
N THR A 93 -1.65 -47.17 -12.96
CA THR A 93 -1.28 -45.94 -13.67
C THR A 93 -1.40 -46.14 -15.18
N SER A 94 -2.45 -45.58 -15.77
CA SER A 94 -2.61 -45.47 -17.21
C SER A 94 -1.69 -44.36 -17.72
N TRP A 95 -1.07 -44.54 -18.89
CA TRP A 95 -0.29 -43.48 -19.57
C TRP A 95 -1.09 -42.17 -19.72
N GLU A 96 -2.42 -42.27 -19.75
CA GLU A 96 -3.34 -41.12 -19.79
C GLU A 96 -3.31 -40.28 -18.49
N GLU A 97 -3.09 -40.90 -17.32
CA GLU A 97 -3.03 -40.19 -16.04
C GLU A 97 -1.71 -39.43 -15.86
N GLU A 98 -0.61 -39.95 -16.42
CA GLU A 98 0.69 -39.27 -16.43
C GLU A 98 0.67 -38.03 -17.34
N ASP A 99 0.08 -38.16 -18.53
CA ASP A 99 -0.11 -37.03 -19.46
C ASP A 99 -1.04 -35.95 -18.86
N ASP A 100 -2.13 -36.36 -18.22
CA ASP A 100 -3.05 -35.43 -17.53
C ASP A 100 -2.37 -34.72 -16.35
N MET A 101 -1.46 -35.39 -15.64
CA MET A 101 -0.65 -34.80 -14.57
C MET A 101 0.33 -33.75 -15.10
N GLU A 102 1.01 -34.05 -16.20
CA GLU A 102 1.92 -33.09 -16.84
C GLU A 102 1.16 -31.84 -17.31
N LEU A 103 -0.01 -32.03 -17.93
CA LEU A 103 -0.87 -30.93 -18.36
C LEU A 103 -1.31 -30.08 -17.16
N LEU A 104 -1.75 -30.72 -16.08
CA LEU A 104 -2.19 -30.03 -14.87
C LEU A 104 -1.06 -29.19 -14.27
N ASN A 105 0.14 -29.76 -14.12
CA ASN A 105 1.32 -29.05 -13.61
C ASN A 105 1.68 -27.84 -14.48
N ASN A 106 1.60 -27.99 -15.81
CA ASN A 106 1.84 -26.88 -16.74
C ASN A 106 0.79 -25.77 -16.59
N VAL A 107 -0.49 -26.13 -16.42
CA VAL A 107 -1.57 -25.16 -16.21
C VAL A 107 -1.40 -24.44 -14.87
N GLU A 108 -1.08 -25.16 -13.80
CA GLU A 108 -0.79 -24.56 -12.49
C GLU A 108 0.41 -23.61 -12.54
N GLY A 109 1.47 -23.99 -13.26
CA GLY A 109 2.63 -23.14 -13.52
C GLY A 109 2.23 -21.83 -14.24
N LEU A 110 1.41 -21.93 -15.28
CA LEU A 110 0.91 -20.76 -16.02
C LEU A 110 0.03 -19.86 -15.15
N ILE A 111 -0.84 -20.43 -14.32
CA ILE A 111 -1.68 -19.65 -13.39
C ILE A 111 -0.81 -18.87 -12.40
N SER A 112 0.20 -19.53 -11.83
CA SER A 112 1.14 -18.91 -10.89
C SER A 112 1.92 -17.77 -11.57
N GLU A 113 2.45 -18.01 -12.76
CA GLU A 113 3.17 -16.99 -13.54
C GLU A 113 2.28 -15.78 -13.85
N GLN A 114 1.05 -16.01 -14.33
CA GLN A 114 0.10 -14.94 -14.64
C GLN A 114 -0.25 -14.12 -13.40
N TYR A 115 -0.42 -14.77 -12.24
CA TYR A 115 -0.66 -14.08 -10.99
C TYR A 115 0.53 -13.22 -10.56
N GLN A 116 1.76 -13.70 -10.73
CA GLN A 116 2.97 -12.92 -10.47
C GLN A 116 3.09 -11.71 -11.40
N GLN A 117 2.80 -11.87 -12.69
CA GLN A 117 2.77 -10.77 -13.65
C GLN A 117 1.71 -9.73 -13.28
N TYR A 118 0.52 -10.17 -12.88
CA TYR A 118 -0.56 -9.30 -12.42
C TYR A 118 -0.14 -8.48 -11.20
N THR A 119 0.37 -9.13 -10.14
CA THR A 119 0.78 -8.45 -8.91
C THR A 119 1.93 -7.46 -9.14
N THR A 120 2.87 -7.79 -10.04
CA THR A 120 3.94 -6.88 -10.46
C THR A 120 3.36 -5.64 -11.15
N THR A 121 2.45 -5.85 -12.10
CA THR A 121 1.78 -4.75 -12.82
C THR A 121 1.02 -3.82 -11.87
N ILE A 122 0.35 -4.37 -10.85
CA ILE A 122 -0.34 -3.56 -9.84
C ILE A 122 0.64 -2.64 -9.09
N ARG A 123 1.80 -3.16 -8.68
CA ARG A 123 2.85 -2.36 -8.02
C ARG A 123 3.36 -1.25 -8.94
N GLU A 124 3.62 -1.55 -10.20
CA GLU A 124 4.07 -0.55 -11.18
C GLU A 124 3.03 0.56 -11.38
N ILE A 125 1.73 0.22 -11.39
CA ILE A 125 0.65 1.22 -11.45
C ILE A 125 0.70 2.14 -10.24
N GLU A 126 0.88 1.60 -9.02
CA GLU A 126 0.99 2.40 -7.79
C GLU A 126 2.20 3.35 -7.85
N GLU A 127 3.35 2.86 -8.28
CA GLU A 127 4.56 3.67 -8.47
C GLU A 127 4.34 4.80 -9.49
N HIS A 128 3.69 4.50 -10.61
CA HIS A 128 3.34 5.50 -11.61
C HIS A 128 2.34 6.55 -11.10
N LEU A 129 1.40 6.18 -10.23
CA LEU A 129 0.50 7.13 -9.58
C LEU A 129 1.25 8.09 -8.64
N ILE A 130 2.18 7.56 -7.83
CA ILE A 130 3.04 8.38 -6.95
C ILE A 130 3.91 9.33 -7.80
N LEU A 131 4.50 8.83 -8.87
CA LEU A 131 5.32 9.63 -9.78
C LEU A 131 4.50 10.73 -10.44
N ARG A 132 3.29 10.42 -10.93
CA ARG A 132 2.35 11.39 -11.51
C ARG A 132 2.08 12.54 -10.55
N ASP A 133 1.80 12.23 -9.28
CA ASP A 133 1.46 13.25 -8.28
C ASP A 133 2.68 14.12 -7.93
N THR A 134 3.86 13.51 -7.83
CA THR A 134 5.14 14.23 -7.63
C THR A 134 5.45 15.18 -8.80
N LEU A 135 5.23 14.73 -10.03
CA LEU A 135 5.42 15.54 -11.23
C LEU A 135 4.40 16.68 -11.30
N CYS A 136 3.13 16.42 -10.94
CA CYS A 136 2.09 17.44 -10.87
C CYS A 136 2.49 18.59 -9.92
N ASP A 137 2.99 18.24 -8.73
CA ASP A 137 3.39 19.20 -7.70
C ASP A 137 4.64 20.01 -8.11
N THR A 138 5.62 19.33 -8.69
CA THR A 138 6.84 19.95 -9.21
C THR A 138 6.51 20.91 -10.36
N LEU A 139 5.69 20.47 -11.31
CA LEU A 139 5.27 21.28 -12.45
C LEU A 139 4.47 22.51 -12.00
N ALA A 140 3.50 22.34 -11.09
CA ALA A 140 2.72 23.45 -10.55
C ALA A 140 3.61 24.50 -9.85
N THR A 141 4.62 24.04 -9.10
CA THR A 141 5.61 24.90 -8.43
C THR A 141 6.49 25.66 -9.43
N ASN A 142 6.96 24.97 -10.48
CA ASN A 142 7.76 25.60 -11.53
C ASN A 142 6.94 26.63 -12.32
N ILE A 143 5.67 26.33 -12.63
CA ILE A 143 4.77 27.28 -13.28
C ILE A 143 4.50 28.50 -12.40
N ARG A 144 4.38 28.32 -11.07
CA ARG A 144 4.31 29.43 -10.12
C ARG A 144 5.56 30.30 -10.21
N HIS A 145 6.75 29.71 -10.10
CA HIS A 145 8.01 30.45 -10.17
C HIS A 145 8.14 31.20 -11.50
N TRP A 146 7.90 30.52 -12.62
CA TRP A 146 7.89 31.12 -13.96
C TRP A 146 6.95 32.32 -14.03
N ALA A 147 5.73 32.19 -13.51
CA ALA A 147 4.76 33.28 -13.51
C ALA A 147 5.23 34.47 -12.64
N HIS A 148 5.83 34.20 -11.48
CA HIS A 148 6.35 35.23 -10.57
C HIS A 148 7.57 35.96 -11.13
N PHE A 149 8.40 35.29 -11.94
CA PHE A 149 9.50 35.93 -12.67
C PHE A 149 9.04 36.74 -13.88
N ARG A 150 7.98 36.29 -14.56
CA ARG A 150 7.54 36.88 -15.84
C ARG A 150 6.54 38.01 -15.68
N PHE A 151 5.71 37.99 -14.65
CA PHE A 151 4.62 38.95 -14.46
C PHE A 151 4.82 39.79 -13.22
N ALA A 152 4.29 41.02 -13.25
CA ALA A 152 4.21 41.86 -12.06
C ALA A 152 3.17 41.31 -11.09
N LYS A 153 3.48 41.39 -9.79
CA LYS A 153 2.55 40.99 -8.72
C LYS A 153 1.24 41.77 -8.83
N PRO A 154 0.06 41.11 -8.89
CA PRO A 154 -1.22 41.79 -8.93
C PRO A 154 -1.52 42.52 -7.61
N ARG A 155 -2.37 43.55 -7.68
CA ARG A 155 -2.97 44.16 -6.49
C ARG A 155 -3.97 43.19 -5.87
N SER A 156 -4.29 43.36 -4.60
CA SER A 156 -5.26 42.51 -3.87
C SER A 156 -6.73 42.67 -4.32
N THR A 157 -6.99 43.44 -5.39
CA THR A 157 -8.34 43.60 -5.94
C THR A 157 -8.71 42.42 -6.84
N LYS A 158 -10.00 42.02 -6.81
CA LYS A 158 -10.49 40.89 -7.62
C LYS A 158 -10.19 41.06 -9.11
N GLU A 159 -10.34 42.29 -9.60
CA GLU A 159 -10.07 42.65 -10.99
C GLU A 159 -8.59 42.46 -11.35
N SER A 160 -7.65 42.95 -10.52
CA SER A 160 -6.23 42.82 -10.79
C SER A 160 -5.77 41.35 -10.77
N VAL A 161 -6.29 40.56 -9.82
CA VAL A 161 -6.04 39.11 -9.76
C VAL A 161 -6.64 38.38 -10.97
N GLY A 162 -7.83 38.79 -11.40
CA GLY A 162 -8.49 38.24 -12.59
C GLY A 162 -7.70 38.49 -13.87
N ILE A 163 -7.23 39.73 -14.07
CA ILE A 163 -6.38 40.10 -15.22
C ILE A 163 -5.08 39.30 -15.21
N TYR A 164 -4.39 39.24 -14.06
CA TYR A 164 -3.18 38.43 -13.90
C TYR A 164 -3.42 36.96 -14.25
N SER A 165 -4.50 36.37 -13.74
CA SER A 165 -4.86 34.97 -13.97
C SER A 165 -5.15 34.70 -15.45
N ALA A 166 -5.86 35.60 -16.12
CA ALA A 166 -6.17 35.48 -17.54
C ALA A 166 -4.90 35.55 -18.40
N ILE A 167 -4.02 36.54 -18.16
CA ILE A 167 -2.75 36.68 -18.88
C ILE A 167 -1.86 35.45 -18.65
N LYS A 168 -1.72 35.01 -17.40
CA LYS A 168 -0.97 33.81 -17.03
C LYS A 168 -1.49 32.60 -17.79
N GLN A 169 -2.81 32.37 -17.82
CA GLN A 169 -3.41 31.23 -18.53
C GLN A 169 -3.16 31.29 -20.04
N THR A 170 -3.33 32.46 -20.66
CA THR A 170 -3.08 32.63 -22.10
C THR A 170 -1.64 32.33 -22.45
N MET A 171 -0.68 32.86 -21.69
CA MET A 171 0.75 32.61 -21.91
C MET A 171 1.15 31.17 -21.56
N LEU A 172 0.52 30.56 -20.56
CA LEU A 172 0.81 29.18 -20.21
C LEU A 172 0.37 28.21 -21.32
N LYS A 173 -0.76 28.49 -21.99
CA LYS A 173 -1.24 27.71 -23.13
C LYS A 173 -0.31 27.73 -24.35
N THR A 174 0.55 28.74 -24.49
CA THR A 174 1.52 28.78 -25.59
C THR A 174 2.74 27.90 -25.34
N ILE A 175 3.12 27.72 -24.07
CA ILE A 175 4.27 26.88 -23.68
C ILE A 175 3.83 25.43 -23.44
N LEU A 176 2.65 25.23 -22.86
CA LEU A 176 2.08 23.92 -22.53
C LEU A 176 0.71 23.77 -23.18
N PRO A 177 0.63 23.53 -24.50
CA PRO A 177 -0.65 23.32 -25.16
C PRO A 177 -1.34 22.10 -24.54
N GLY A 178 -2.63 22.24 -24.22
CA GLY A 178 -3.46 21.13 -23.72
C GLY A 178 -3.37 20.81 -22.23
N TYR A 179 -2.56 21.53 -21.43
CA TYR A 179 -2.52 21.30 -19.97
C TYR A 179 -3.90 21.45 -19.30
N SER A 180 -4.80 22.24 -19.92
CA SER A 180 -6.18 22.45 -19.48
C SER A 180 -7.06 21.19 -19.56
N PHE A 181 -6.69 20.19 -20.37
CA PHE A 181 -7.40 18.91 -20.42
C PHE A 181 -7.20 18.11 -19.13
N HIS A 182 -6.08 18.32 -18.44
CA HIS A 182 -5.80 17.69 -17.16
C HIS A 182 -6.37 18.55 -16.02
N ARG A 183 -7.62 18.27 -15.65
CA ARG A 183 -8.35 19.02 -14.60
C ARG A 183 -7.59 19.08 -13.28
N ALA A 184 -7.01 17.96 -12.84
CA ALA A 184 -6.24 17.89 -11.59
C ALA A 184 -5.03 18.84 -11.61
N LEU A 185 -4.21 18.77 -12.66
CA LEU A 185 -3.06 19.65 -12.85
C LEU A 185 -3.47 21.13 -12.94
N SER A 186 -4.50 21.43 -13.72
CA SER A 186 -5.03 22.78 -13.88
C SER A 186 -5.51 23.38 -12.55
N ASN A 187 -6.14 22.58 -11.70
CA ASN A 187 -6.55 23.01 -10.37
C ASN A 187 -5.34 23.21 -9.45
N LYS A 188 -4.38 22.28 -9.45
CA LYS A 188 -3.17 22.39 -8.63
C LYS A 188 -2.37 23.66 -8.95
N ILE A 189 -2.19 23.98 -10.24
CA ILE A 189 -1.50 25.21 -10.70
C ILE A 189 -2.17 26.47 -10.14
N LYS A 190 -3.50 26.50 -10.04
CA LYS A 190 -4.25 27.63 -9.46
C LYS A 190 -4.13 27.69 -7.94
N GLN A 191 -4.11 26.55 -7.26
CA GLN A 191 -4.05 26.47 -5.80
C GLN A 191 -2.68 26.83 -5.23
N VAL A 192 -1.61 26.43 -5.91
CA VAL A 192 -0.22 26.62 -5.46
C VAL A 192 0.25 28.07 -5.61
N ASP A 193 -0.36 28.85 -6.50
CA ASP A 193 0.00 30.25 -6.70
C ASP A 193 -0.65 31.17 -5.65
N PRO A 194 0.13 31.83 -4.77
CA PRO A 194 -0.43 32.73 -3.78
C PRO A 194 -0.99 34.03 -4.40
N TRP A 195 -0.55 34.44 -5.59
CA TRP A 195 -1.01 35.68 -6.23
C TRP A 195 -2.41 35.57 -6.84
N THR A 196 -2.90 34.34 -7.03
CA THR A 196 -4.28 34.09 -7.46
C THR A 196 -5.28 34.02 -6.32
N ARG A 197 -4.83 34.15 -5.06
CA ARG A 197 -5.70 34.09 -3.87
C ARG A 197 -6.28 35.46 -3.55
N ILE A 198 -7.59 35.54 -3.45
CA ILE A 198 -8.30 36.74 -2.98
C ILE A 198 -8.51 36.56 -1.47
N VAL A 199 -8.02 37.50 -0.66
CA VAL A 199 -8.22 37.48 0.79
C VAL A 199 -9.72 37.54 1.07
N GLY A 200 -10.28 36.50 1.70
CA GLY A 200 -11.72 36.34 1.97
C GLY A 200 -12.44 35.32 1.08
N ASP A 201 -11.77 34.74 0.08
CA ASP A 201 -12.30 33.59 -0.66
C ASP A 201 -11.90 32.30 0.06
N SER A 202 -12.71 31.91 1.06
CA SER A 202 -12.62 30.62 1.76
C SER A 202 -13.07 29.44 0.89
N SER A 203 -12.96 29.53 -0.43
CA SER A 203 -12.93 28.39 -1.34
C SER A 203 -11.61 27.60 -1.15
N ARG A 204 -11.42 27.06 0.07
CA ARG A 204 -10.82 25.73 0.21
C ARG A 204 -11.75 24.81 -0.59
N GLY A 205 -11.46 24.58 -1.86
CA GLY A 205 -12.11 23.51 -2.61
C GLY A 205 -12.02 22.27 -1.73
N ALA A 206 -13.16 21.60 -1.51
CA ALA A 206 -13.32 20.48 -0.58
C ALA A 206 -12.11 19.54 -0.63
N GLY A 207 -11.17 19.79 0.26
CA GLY A 207 -9.93 19.07 0.42
C GLY A 207 -10.07 18.38 1.75
N ILE A 208 -10.50 17.13 1.68
CA ILE A 208 -10.17 16.01 2.58
C ILE A 208 -9.58 16.48 3.91
N CYS A 209 -10.39 16.40 4.96
CA CYS A 209 -10.05 16.70 6.34
C CYS A 209 -8.71 16.06 6.74
N ASN A 210 -7.79 16.88 7.23
CA ASN A 210 -6.81 16.51 8.25
C ASN A 210 -6.63 17.72 9.18
N GLU A 211 -7.70 18.08 9.87
CA GLU A 211 -7.65 18.91 11.07
C GLU A 211 -8.01 17.98 12.23
N ASN A 212 -6.99 17.38 12.82
CA ASN A 212 -6.92 16.91 14.21
C ASN A 212 -5.53 16.34 14.45
N GLY A 213 -4.58 17.21 14.81
CA GLY A 213 -3.23 16.78 15.13
C GLY A 213 -2.42 17.76 15.98
N ASN A 214 -3.01 18.86 16.47
CA ASN A 214 -2.21 19.84 17.22
C ASN A 214 -2.92 20.58 18.37
N GLU A 215 -4.18 20.28 18.68
CA GLU A 215 -4.87 20.92 19.82
C GLU A 215 -4.94 20.02 21.06
N ASP A 216 -4.83 18.69 20.92
CA ASP A 216 -4.82 17.76 22.06
C ASP A 216 -3.44 17.69 22.77
N ALA A 217 -2.35 17.96 22.05
CA ALA A 217 -1.00 17.99 22.62
C ALA A 217 -0.81 19.18 23.60
N GLN A 218 -1.49 20.31 23.37
CA GLN A 218 -1.44 21.46 24.27
C GLN A 218 -2.34 21.27 25.50
N ARG A 219 -3.49 20.60 25.37
CA ARG A 219 -4.38 20.31 26.52
C ARG A 219 -3.82 19.25 27.47
N LEU A 220 -3.03 18.29 26.97
CA LEU A 220 -2.33 17.31 27.82
C LEU A 220 -1.11 17.89 28.55
N ALA A 221 -0.45 18.91 27.99
CA ALA A 221 0.68 19.59 28.65
C ALA A 221 0.22 20.48 29.83
N GLU A 222 -0.97 21.10 29.72
CA GLU A 222 -1.51 21.97 30.76
C GLU A 222 -2.18 21.22 31.93
N SER A 223 -2.70 19.99 31.72
CA SER A 223 -3.23 19.16 32.81
C SER A 223 -2.11 18.62 33.71
N SER A 224 -0.97 18.23 33.13
CA SER A 224 0.17 17.65 33.86
C SER A 224 0.91 18.66 34.77
N GLN A 225 0.78 19.97 34.51
CA GLN A 225 1.34 21.02 35.39
C GLN A 225 0.45 21.38 36.59
N LYS A 226 -0.87 21.16 36.51
CA LYS A 226 -1.79 21.44 37.62
C LYS A 226 -1.70 20.38 38.72
N ASP A 227 -1.43 19.13 38.37
CA ASP A 227 -1.31 18.05 39.35
C ASP A 227 0.01 18.08 40.14
N LYS A 228 1.11 18.55 39.54
CA LYS A 228 2.39 18.73 40.25
C LYS A 228 2.41 19.86 41.28
N LYS A 229 1.47 20.82 41.20
CA LYS A 229 1.33 21.90 42.19
C LYS A 229 0.45 21.54 43.40
N LYS A 230 -0.36 20.48 43.32
CA LYS A 230 -1.18 20.00 44.46
C LYS A 230 -0.43 19.07 45.42
N LEU A 231 0.70 18.49 45.02
CA LEU A 231 1.52 17.60 45.87
C LEU A 231 2.68 18.29 46.63
N LYS A 232 2.78 19.62 46.58
CA LYS A 232 3.82 20.40 47.29
C LYS A 232 3.25 21.43 48.27
N LYS A 233 2.08 21.17 48.84
CA LYS A 233 1.55 21.93 49.98
C LYS A 233 1.13 20.99 51.10
#